data_AF-A0A3D6CI24-F1
#
_entry.id   AF-A0A3D6CI24-F1
#
_cell.length_a   1.000
_cell.length_b   1.000
_cell.length_c   1.000
_cell.angle_alpha   90.00
_cell.angle_beta   90.00
_cell.angle_gamma   90.00
#
_symmetry.space_group_name_H-M   'P 1'
#
loop_
_entity.id
_entity.type
_entity.pdbx_description
1 polymer ?
#
loop_
_entity_poly.entity_id
_entity_poly.type
_entity_poly.pdbx_seq_one_letter_code
_entity_poly.pdbx_strand_id
1 'polypeptide(L)' 'MKITLLFFGVTADLIGKTVLVMALENTMTVGALKLVLKEKY' A
#
# COMPACT_ATOMS: atom_id res chain seq x y z
N MET A 1 13.65 -2.84 3.38
CA MET A 1 12.82 -4.05 3.13
C MET A 1 11.92 -3.81 1.93
N LYS A 2 11.62 -4.80 1.08
CA LYS A 2 10.60 -4.65 0.03
C LYS A 2 9.34 -5.39 0.46
N ILE A 3 8.19 -4.74 0.29
CA ILE A 3 6.89 -5.36 0.51
C ILE A 3 6.06 -5.31 -0.76
N THR A 4 5.21 -6.32 -0.93
CA THR A 4 4.21 -6.39 -1.99
C THR A 4 2.85 -6.23 -1.36
N LEU A 5 2.12 -5.21 -1.79
CA LEU A 5 0.74 -4.96 -1.41
C LEU A 5 -0.18 -5.51 -2.50
N LEU A 6 -1.20 -6.24 -2.09
CA LEU A 6 -2.23 -6.80 -2.95
C LEU A 6 -3.56 -6.12 -2.62
N PHE A 7 -4.20 -5.56 -3.63
CA PHE A 7 -5.51 -4.93 -3.51
C PHE A 7 -6.56 -5.80 -4.18
N PHE A 8 -7.74 -5.89 -3.56
CA PHE A 8 -8.82 -6.76 -4.00
C PHE A 8 -10.16 -6.02 -4.01
N GLY A 9 -11.04 -6.39 -4.94
CA GLY A 9 -12.36 -5.78 -5.11
C GLY A 9 -12.27 -4.26 -5.24
N VAL A 10 -13.17 -3.56 -4.55
CA VAL A 10 -13.29 -2.09 -4.59
C VAL A 10 -11.98 -1.37 -4.29
N THR A 11 -11.08 -1.95 -3.48
CA THR A 11 -9.79 -1.31 -3.20
C THR A 11 -8.87 -1.29 -4.41
N ALA A 12 -8.91 -2.32 -5.27
CA ALA A 12 -8.14 -2.33 -6.51
C ALA A 12 -8.67 -1.29 -7.50
N ASP A 13 -9.99 -1.11 -7.52
CA ASP A 13 -10.66 -0.11 -8.37
C ASP A 13 -10.30 1.32 -7.92
N LEU A 14 -10.34 1.59 -6.61
CA LEU A 14 -9.97 2.89 -6.03
C LEU A 14 -8.50 3.25 -6.26
N ILE A 15 -7.59 2.29 -6.01
CA ILE A 15 -6.14 2.49 -6.21
C ILE A 15 -5.78 2.51 -7.71
N GLY A 16 -6.62 1.93 -8.57
CA GLY A 16 -6.36 1.72 -10.00
C GLY A 16 -5.30 0.65 -10.28
N LYS A 17 -4.95 -0.17 -9.27
CA LYS A 17 -3.90 -1.20 -9.34
C LYS A 17 -4.22 -2.36 -8.42
N THR A 18 -3.93 -3.58 -8.86
CA THR A 18 -4.09 -4.81 -8.06
C THR A 18 -2.85 -5.16 -7.23
N VAL A 19 -1.67 -4.72 -7.67
CA VAL A 19 -0.39 -5.00 -7.01
C VAL A 19 0.45 -3.72 -6.92
N LEU A 20 1.03 -3.48 -5.75
CA LEU A 20 1.97 -2.38 -5.52
C LEU A 20 3.20 -2.90 -4.78
N VAL A 21 4.36 -2.80 -5.42
CA VAL A 21 5.66 -3.10 -4.79
C VAL A 21 6.24 -1.81 -4.22
N MET A 22 6.55 -1.81 -2.93
CA MET A 22 7.07 -0.65 -2.21
C MET A 22 8.37 -1.00 -1.50
N ALA A 23 9.37 -0.11 -1.61
CA ALA A 23 10.56 -0.15 -0.77
C ALA A 23 10.28 0.58 0.54
N LEU A 24 10.46 -0.11 1.65
CA LEU A 24 10.46 0.42 3.00
C LEU A 24 11.89 0.68 3.43
N GLU A 25 12.23 1.95 3.62
CA GLU A 25 13.55 2.37 4.12
C GLU A 25 13.71 2.08 5.62
N ASN A 26 12.61 2.20 6.38
CA ASN A 26 12.58 1.98 7.83
C ASN A 26 11.47 1.02 8.24
N THR A 27 11.55 0.49 9.46
CA THR A 27 10.47 -0.28 10.08
C THR A 27 9.26 0.63 10.30
N MET A 28 8.08 0.20 9.86
CA MET A 28 6.83 0.92 10.09
C MET A 28 5.73 -0.03 10.55
N THR A 29 4.75 0.53 11.26
CA THR A 29 3.54 -0.22 11.64
C THR A 29 2.59 -0.31 10.45
N VAL A 30 1.72 -1.32 10.46
CA VAL A 30 0.64 -1.45 9.47
C VAL A 30 -0.31 -0.25 9.50
N GLY A 31 -0.51 0.36 10.68
CA GLY A 31 -1.32 1.58 10.82
C GLY A 31 -0.73 2.78 10.09
N ALA A 32 0.58 3.02 10.26
CA ALA A 32 1.29 4.07 9.53
C ALA A 32 1.26 3.83 8.02
N LEU A 33 1.44 2.58 7.58
CA LEU A 33 1.35 2.21 6.17
C LEU A 33 -0.03 2.55 5.56
N LYS A 34 -1.11 2.29 6.29
CA LYS A 34 -2.47 2.64 5.84
C LYS A 34 -2.67 4.15 5.67
N LEU A 35 -2.06 4.97 6.52
CA LEU A 35 -2.12 6.43 6.38
C LEU A 35 -1.40 6.88 5.12
N VAL A 36 -0.17 6.39 4.89
CA VAL A 36 0.60 6.68 3.67
C VAL A 36 -0.17 6.29 2.40
N LEU A 37 -0.85 5.14 2.41
CA LEU A 37 -1.69 4.72 1.28
C LEU A 37 -2.87 5.66 1.04
N LYS A 38 -3.54 6.15 2.09
CA LYS A 38 -4.65 7.12 1.98
C LYS A 38 -4.23 8.51 1.52
N GLU A 39 -3.01 8.93 1.84
CA GLU A 39 -2.51 10.24 1.40
C GLU A 39 -2.08 10.23 -0.07
N LYS A 40 -1.68 9.06 -0.58
CA LYS A 40 -1.12 8.91 -1.92
C LYS A 40 -2.15 8.52 -2.98
N TYR A 41 -3.25 7.88 -2.59
CA TYR A 41 -4.30 7.37 -3.46
C TYR A 41 -5.67 7.78 -2.93
#